data_AF-A0A958KRU9-F1
#
_entry.id   AF-A0A958KRU9-F1
#
_cell.length_a   1.000
_cell.length_b   1.000
_cell.length_c   1.000
_cell.angle_alpha   90.00
_cell.angle_beta   90.00
_cell.angle_gamma   90.00
#
_symmetry.space_group_name_H-M   'P 1'
#
loop_
_entity.id
_entity.type
_entity.pdbx_description
1 polymer ?
#
loop_
_entity_poly.entity_id
_entity_poly.type
_entity_poly.pdbx_seq_one_letter_code
_entity_poly.pdbx_strand_id
1 'polypeptide(L)' 'LVIANIIDGVLVEIKSDLFRLLKPGGHFILSGILVEREEYFTKNFLHELPSLTTLARTQKDEWISLVVKKS' A
#
# COMPACT_ATOMS: atom_id res chain seq x y z
N LEU A 1 -6.82 4.29 10.65
CA LEU A 1 -7.18 3.56 9.42
C LEU A 1 -7.07 4.54 8.27
N VAL A 2 -6.35 4.19 7.22
CA VAL A 2 -6.30 4.96 5.97
C VAL A 2 -6.73 4.03 4.84
N ILE A 3 -7.63 4.51 3.98
CA ILE A 3 -8.10 3.79 2.80
C ILE A 3 -7.75 4.66 1.60
N ALA A 4 -7.04 4.10 0.63
CA ALA A 4 -6.64 4.81 -0.58
C ALA A 4 -6.85 3.90 -1.80
N ASN A 5 -7.74 4.31 -2.69
CA ASN A 5 -7.95 3.67 -3.99
C ASN A 5 -7.47 4.65 -5.07
N ILE A 6 -6.18 4.59 -5.38
CA ILE A 6 -5.46 5.53 -6.26
C ILE A 6 -4.46 4.72 -7.08
N ILE A 7 -4.17 5.16 -8.31
CA ILE A 7 -3.17 4.51 -9.17
C ILE A 7 -1.81 4.38 -8.48
N ASP A 8 -1.13 3.25 -8.67
CA ASP A 8 0.05 2.84 -7.90
C ASP A 8 1.21 3.86 -7.93
N GLY A 9 1.41 4.57 -9.04
CA GLY A 9 2.44 5.62 -9.14
C GLY A 9 2.22 6.76 -8.16
N VAL A 10 0.98 7.27 -8.07
CA VAL A 10 0.65 8.35 -7.14
C VAL A 10 0.74 7.87 -5.69
N LEU A 11 0.31 6.62 -5.40
CA LEU A 11 0.49 6.04 -4.06
C LEU A 11 1.96 6.03 -3.65
N VAL A 12 2.87 5.65 -4.55
CA VAL A 12 4.33 5.66 -4.29
C VAL A 12 4.84 7.09 -4.03
N GLU A 13 4.35 8.09 -4.76
CA GLU A 13 4.74 9.50 -4.57
C GLU A 13 4.31 10.03 -3.19
N ILE A 14 3.10 9.71 -2.73
CA ILE A 14 2.55 10.25 -1.47
C ILE A 14 2.79 9.33 -0.25
N LYS A 15 3.52 8.22 -0.42
CA LYS A 15 3.68 7.18 0.61
C LYS A 15 4.17 7.70 1.96
N SER A 16 5.09 8.65 1.97
CA SER A 16 5.68 9.24 3.18
C SER A 16 4.65 10.06 3.96
N ASP A 17 3.80 10.81 3.25
CA ASP A 17 2.74 11.60 3.87
C ASP A 17 1.65 10.68 4.44
N LEU A 18 1.24 9.65 3.69
CA LEU A 18 0.30 8.63 4.18
C LEU A 18 0.85 7.92 5.42
N PHE A 19 2.11 7.50 5.39
CA PHE A 19 2.77 6.81 6.50
C PHE A 19 2.83 7.66 7.77
N ARG A 20 3.06 8.97 7.65
CA ARG A 20 3.08 9.92 8.77
C ARG A 20 1.70 10.08 9.43
N LEU A 21 0.63 10.02 8.65
CA LEU A 21 -0.75 10.12 9.16
C LEU A 21 -1.20 8.85 9.89
N LEU A 22 -0.60 7.70 9.58
CA LEU A 22 -0.95 6.43 10.20
C LEU A 22 -0.23 6.26 11.56
N LYS A 23 -1.01 6.09 12.63
CA LYS A 23 -0.50 5.76 13.97
C LYS A 23 0.09 4.33 14.00
N PRO A 24 1.05 4.03 14.90
CA PRO A 24 1.45 2.65 15.18
C PRO A 24 0.25 1.75 15.48
N GLY A 25 0.27 0.50 15.01
CA GLY A 25 -0.86 -0.42 15.03
C GLY A 25 -1.97 -0.10 14.01
N GLY A 26 -1.87 1.01 13.30
CA GLY A 26 -2.83 1.44 12.27
C GLY A 26 -2.77 0.58 11.01
N HIS A 27 -3.86 0.60 10.25
CA HIS A 27 -3.99 -0.15 9.00
C HIS A 27 -4.12 0.78 7.79
N PHE A 28 -3.48 0.39 6.70
CA PHE A 28 -3.74 0.82 5.33
C PHE A 28 -4.60 -0.21 4.60
N ILE A 29 -5.54 0.28 3.80
CA ILE A 29 -6.18 -0.48 2.73
C ILE A 29 -5.83 0.26 1.43
N LEU A 30 -4.90 -0.32 0.66
CA LEU A 30 -4.38 0.24 -0.58
C LEU A 30 -5.01 -0.51 -1.74
N SER A 31 -5.60 0.19 -2.69
CA SER A 31 -6.19 -0.36 -3.91
C SER A 31 -5.90 0.57 -5.09
N GLY A 32 -6.27 0.15 -6.31
CA GLY A 32 -5.90 0.86 -7.54
C GLY A 32 -4.50 0.48 -8.05
N ILE A 33 -3.97 -0.68 -7.62
CA ILE A 33 -2.67 -1.17 -8.08
C ILE A 33 -2.90 -2.19 -9.20
N LEU A 34 -2.29 -1.97 -10.36
CA LEU A 34 -2.32 -2.94 -11.45
C LEU A 34 -1.42 -4.14 -11.10
N VAL A 35 -1.89 -5.36 -11.40
CA VAL A 35 -1.18 -6.61 -11.08
C VAL A 35 0.21 -6.67 -11.72
N GLU A 36 0.35 -6.16 -12.94
CA GLU A 36 1.64 -6.08 -13.65
C GLU A 36 2.64 -5.11 -12.99
N ARG A 37 2.15 -4.18 -12.16
CA ARG A 37 2.94 -3.19 -11.42
C ARG A 37 3.14 -3.55 -9.95
N GLU A 38 2.68 -4.73 -9.52
CA GLU A 38 2.76 -5.14 -8.11
C GLU A 38 4.19 -5.20 -7.58
N GLU A 39 5.13 -5.73 -8.37
CA GLU A 39 6.53 -5.83 -7.96
C GLU A 39 7.15 -4.44 -7.78
N TYR A 40 6.87 -3.53 -8.72
CA TYR A 40 7.24 -2.13 -8.61
C TYR A 40 6.64 -1.50 -7.35
N PHE A 41 5.34 -1.68 -7.12
CA PHE A 41 4.66 -1.12 -5.95
C PHE A 41 5.23 -1.65 -4.64
N THR A 42 5.45 -2.97 -4.56
CA THR A 42 6.00 -3.61 -3.36
C THR A 42 7.39 -3.09 -3.03
N LYS A 43 8.25 -2.98 -4.05
CA LYS A 43 9.60 -2.44 -3.90
C LYS A 43 9.60 -0.97 -3.46
N ASN A 44 8.81 -0.13 -4.13
CA ASN A 44 8.89 1.33 -3.92
C ASN A 44 7.93 1.84 -2.84
N PHE A 45 6.96 1.06 -2.38
CA PHE A 45 6.06 1.44 -1.29
C PHE A 45 6.36 0.65 -0.02
N LEU A 46 6.30 -0.69 -0.08
CA LEU A 46 6.36 -1.53 1.12
C LEU A 46 7.79 -1.71 1.63
N HIS A 47 8.75 -2.03 0.75
CA HIS A 47 10.13 -2.28 1.18
C HIS A 47 10.86 -1.02 1.65
N GLU A 48 10.47 0.16 1.15
CA GLU A 48 10.99 1.45 1.63
C GLU A 48 10.43 1.86 3.01
N LEU A 49 9.37 1.19 3.47
CA LEU A 49 8.71 1.46 4.76
C LEU A 49 8.72 0.18 5.61
N PRO A 50 9.86 -0.19 6.21
CA PRO A 50 10.05 -1.49 6.88
C PRO A 50 9.15 -1.70 8.12
N SER A 51 8.53 -0.65 8.64
CA SER A 51 7.50 -0.75 9.69
C SER A 51 6.15 -1.23 9.17
N LEU A 52 5.98 -1.44 7.87
CA LEU A 52 4.76 -1.95 7.27
C LEU A 52 4.82 -3.48 7.11
N THR A 53 3.72 -4.13 7.42
CA THR A 53 3.55 -5.58 7.25
C THR A 53 2.27 -5.85 6.48
N THR A 54 2.38 -6.54 5.34
CA THR A 54 1.21 -6.96 4.55
C THR A 54 0.45 -8.05 5.32
N LEU A 55 -0.82 -7.80 5.58
CA LEU A 55 -1.73 -8.74 6.24
C LEU A 55 -2.57 -9.52 5.25
N ALA A 56 -2.96 -8.89 4.15
CA ALA A 56 -3.73 -9.54 3.10
C ALA A 56 -3.45 -8.93 1.73
N ARG A 57 -3.51 -9.77 0.70
CA ARG A 57 -3.53 -9.40 -0.71
C ARG A 57 -4.80 -9.97 -1.32
N THR A 58 -5.53 -9.14 -2.05
CA THR A 58 -6.69 -9.55 -2.84
C THR A 58 -6.48 -9.09 -4.27
N GLN A 59 -6.88 -9.93 -5.23
CA GLN A 59 -6.85 -9.58 -6.64
C GLN A 59 -8.26 -9.73 -7.23
N LYS A 60 -8.62 -8.80 -8.10
CA LYS A 60 -9.81 -8.85 -8.92
C LYS A 60 -9.42 -8.38 -10.32
N ASP A 61 -9.53 -9.29 -11.27
CA ASP A 61 -9.10 -9.07 -12.66
C ASP A 61 -7.64 -8.58 -12.70
N GLU A 62 -7.42 -7.39 -13.25
CA GLU A 62 -6.12 -6.74 -13.44
C GLU A 62 -5.67 -5.92 -12.22
N TRP A 63 -6.51 -5.83 -11.19
CA TRP A 63 -6.32 -4.95 -10.04
C TRP A 63 -6.05 -5.75 -8.77
N ILE A 64 -5.19 -5.21 -7.91
CA ILE A 64 -4.95 -5.74 -6.59
C ILE A 64 -5.28 -4.71 -5.50
N SER A 65 -5.54 -5.23 -4.31
CA SER A 65 -5.59 -4.46 -3.07
C SER A 65 -4.78 -5.13 -1.98
N LEU A 66 -4.17 -4.33 -1.12
CA LEU A 66 -3.34 -4.75 -0.01
C LEU A 66 -3.89 -4.20 1.30
N VAL A 67 -4.04 -5.06 2.30
CA VAL A 67 -4.22 -4.65 3.70
C VAL A 67 -2.86 -4.69 4.35
N VAL A 68 -2.41 -3.56 4.89
CA VAL A 68 -1.07 -3.40 5.45
C VAL A 68 -1.18 -2.81 6.84
N LYS A 69 -0.40 -3.31 7.80
CA LYS A 69 -0.37 -2.78 9.17
C LYS A 69 0.96 -2.09 9.42
N LYS A 70 0.90 -0.93 10.07
CA LYS A 70 2.08 -0.25 10.64
C LYS A 70 2.35 -0.81 12.02
N SER A 71 3.54 -1.36 12.23
CA SER A 71 4.05 -1.78 13.54
C SER A 71 4.34 -0.58 14.44
#